data_AF-A0A1N7S9E3-F1
#
_entry.id   AF-A0A1N7S9E3-F1
#
_cell.length_a   1.000
_cell.length_b   1.000
_cell.length_c   1.000
_cell.angle_alpha   90.00
_cell.angle_beta   90.00
_cell.angle_gamma   90.00
#
_symmetry.space_group_name_H-M   'P 1'
#
loop_
_entity.id
_entity.type
_entity.pdbx_description
1 polymer ?
#
loop_
_entity_poly.entity_id
_entity_poly.type
_entity_poly.pdbx_seq_one_letter_code
_entity_poly.pdbx_strand_id
1 'polypeptide(L)'
;MLNPSTADATLDDPTIRRCHGFAKLWACNGPAVANLYTLRSTDPAALCSHPDPIGPDNDVFLLNFARECGDVICAWGRMQSRARRTRRQHPD
;
A
#
# COMPACT_ATOMS: atom_id res chain seq x y z
N MET A 1 0.05 0.72 2.45
CA MET A 1 1.26 0.02 2.96
C MET A 1 1.91 -0.75 1.82
N LEU A 2 3.03 -1.46 2.04
CA LEU A 2 3.53 -2.41 1.04
C LEU A 2 3.02 -3.81 1.35
N ASN A 3 2.32 -4.41 0.38
CA ASN A 3 1.84 -5.77 0.45
C ASN A 3 2.81 -6.71 -0.28
N PRO A 4 3.30 -7.79 0.36
CA PRO A 4 4.02 -8.85 -0.36
C PRO A 4 3.08 -9.55 -1.35
N SER A 5 3.63 -10.23 -2.37
CA SER A 5 2.79 -10.97 -3.34
C SER A 5 2.01 -12.14 -2.76
N THR A 6 2.31 -12.56 -1.53
CA THR A 6 1.52 -13.53 -0.78
C THR A 6 0.33 -12.93 -0.03
N ALA A 7 0.30 -11.61 0.18
CA ALA A 7 -0.83 -10.96 0.84
C ALA A 7 -2.02 -10.88 -0.10
N ASP A 8 -3.16 -11.39 0.35
CA ASP A 8 -4.41 -11.51 -0.38
C ASP A 8 -5.50 -10.69 0.33
N ALA A 9 -6.53 -10.27 -0.42
CA ALA A 9 -7.67 -9.52 0.09
C ALA A 9 -8.73 -10.42 0.77
N THR A 10 -8.68 -11.75 0.58
CA THR A 10 -9.65 -12.69 1.14
C THR A 10 -9.25 -13.27 2.49
N LEU A 11 -7.96 -13.26 2.84
CA LEU A 11 -7.46 -13.80 4.10
C LEU A 11 -6.73 -12.74 4.94
N ASP A 12 -7.20 -12.56 6.17
CA ASP A 12 -6.57 -11.67 7.15
C ASP A 12 -5.21 -12.20 7.62
N ASP A 13 -4.14 -11.56 7.17
CA ASP A 13 -2.78 -11.81 7.64
C ASP A 13 -2.51 -11.14 9.01
N PRO A 14 -1.35 -11.39 9.67
CA PRO A 14 -1.02 -10.75 10.95
C PRO A 14 -1.04 -9.20 10.93
N THR A 15 -0.77 -8.58 9.78
CA THR A 15 -0.82 -7.12 9.60
C THR A 15 -2.27 -6.64 9.64
N ILE A 16 -3.16 -7.26 8.86
CA ILE A 16 -4.57 -6.91 8.80
C ILE A 16 -5.24 -7.10 10.16
N ARG A 17 -4.96 -8.20 10.86
CA ARG A 17 -5.47 -8.41 12.24
C ARG A 17 -5.06 -7.31 13.21
N ARG A 18 -3.84 -6.77 13.07
CA ARG A 18 -3.39 -5.63 13.88
C ARG A 18 -4.12 -4.34 13.51
N CYS A 19 -4.35 -4.10 12.21
CA CYS A 19 -5.16 -2.98 11.73
C CYS A 19 -6.59 -3.01 12.28
N HIS A 20 -7.23 -4.19 12.36
CA HIS A 20 -8.53 -4.32 13.03
C HIS A 20 -8.49 -3.89 14.50
N GLY A 21 -7.40 -4.20 15.22
CA GLY A 21 -7.21 -3.74 16.60
C GLY A 21 -7.20 -2.22 16.71
N PHE A 22 -6.50 -1.52 15.81
CA PHE A 22 -6.49 -0.06 15.76
C PHE A 22 -7.85 0.52 15.38
N ALA A 23 -8.51 -0.03 14.36
CA ALA A 23 -9.85 0.41 13.95
C ALA A 23 -10.85 0.32 15.12
N LYS A 24 -10.81 -0.78 15.90
CA LYS A 24 -11.63 -0.92 17.11
C LYS A 24 -11.28 0.11 18.18
N LEU A 25 -9.99 0.33 18.45
CA LEU A 25 -9.52 1.29 19.45
C LEU A 25 -9.95 2.73 19.12
N TRP A 26 -10.03 3.07 17.83
CA TRP A 26 -10.43 4.39 17.36
C TRP A 26 -11.91 4.50 16.97
N ALA A 27 -12.72 3.49 17.31
CA ALA A 27 -14.15 3.44 17.03
C ALA A 27 -14.52 3.58 15.53
N CYS A 28 -13.67 3.08 14.63
CA CYS A 28 -13.95 2.99 13.20
C CYS A 28 -14.76 1.72 12.86
N ASN A 29 -15.52 1.74 11.76
CA ASN A 29 -16.25 0.57 11.26
C ASN A 29 -15.35 -0.59 10.81
N GLY A 30 -14.10 -0.30 10.42
CA GLY A 30 -13.11 -1.30 10.00
C GLY A 30 -11.92 -0.65 9.31
N PRO A 31 -10.84 -1.43 9.06
CA PRO A 31 -9.71 -0.96 8.28
C PRO A 31 -9.99 -1.10 6.77
N ALA A 32 -9.52 -0.14 6.00
CA ALA A 32 -9.41 -0.24 4.54
C ALA A 32 -7.92 -0.08 4.18
N VAL A 33 -7.34 -1.07 3.50
CA VAL A 33 -5.89 -1.13 3.25
C VAL A 33 -5.60 -1.22 1.77
N ALA A 34 -4.78 -0.28 1.27
CA ALA A 34 -4.30 -0.28 -0.11
C ALA A 34 -2.77 -0.51 -0.20
N ASN A 35 -2.35 -1.14 -1.30
CA ASN A 35 -0.93 -1.29 -1.63
C ASN A 35 -0.39 0.01 -2.24
N LEU A 36 0.82 0.42 -1.85
CA LEU A 36 1.44 1.65 -2.38
C LEU A 36 1.96 1.50 -3.81
N TYR A 37 2.14 0.28 -4.30
CA TYR A 37 2.70 -0.03 -5.61
C TYR A 37 1.75 -0.95 -6.37
N THR A 38 1.75 -0.87 -7.70
CA THR A 38 1.02 -1.86 -8.52
C THR A 38 1.76 -3.21 -8.53
N LEU A 39 3.09 -3.19 -8.46
CA LEU A 39 3.88 -4.40 -8.37
C LEU A 39 3.65 -5.10 -7.02
N ARG A 40 3.21 -6.37 -7.08
CA ARG A 40 3.17 -7.31 -5.95
C ARG A 40 4.33 -8.28 -6.10
N SER A 41 5.24 -8.33 -5.13
CA SER A 41 6.41 -9.22 -5.13
C SER A 41 6.67 -9.79 -3.73
N THR A 42 7.17 -11.02 -3.63
CA THR A 42 7.71 -11.58 -2.36
C THR A 42 9.09 -11.01 -2.06
N ASP A 43 9.77 -10.50 -3.08
CA ASP A 43 11.05 -9.80 -2.97
C ASP A 43 10.82 -8.27 -3.03
N PRO A 44 10.92 -7.58 -1.88
CA PRO A 44 11.10 -6.14 -1.76
C PRO A 44 12.01 -5.45 -2.76
N ALA A 45 13.15 -6.06 -3.09
CA ALA A 45 14.17 -5.45 -3.94
C ALA A 45 13.68 -5.31 -5.39
N ALA A 46 12.69 -6.11 -5.79
CA ALA A 46 12.05 -6.01 -7.10
C ALA A 46 11.39 -4.64 -7.35
N LEU A 47 10.96 -3.93 -6.30
CA LEU A 47 10.43 -2.56 -6.46
C LEU A 47 11.50 -1.57 -6.93
N CYS A 48 12.77 -1.80 -6.57
CA CYS A 48 13.87 -0.93 -6.94
C CYS A 48 14.36 -1.19 -8.38
N SER A 49 14.19 -2.43 -8.88
CA SER A 49 14.65 -2.83 -10.21
C SER A 49 13.57 -2.75 -11.29
N HIS A 50 12.28 -2.75 -10.89
CA HIS A 50 11.19 -2.62 -11.85
C HIS A 50 11.14 -1.21 -12.46
N PRO A 51 10.94 -1.05 -13.78
CA PRO A 51 11.00 0.25 -14.45
C PRO A 51 9.88 1.22 -14.04
N ASP A 52 8.66 0.71 -13.83
CA ASP A 52 7.53 1.49 -13.29
C ASP A 52 6.76 0.66 -12.25
N PRO A 53 7.24 0.56 -11.00
CA PRO A 53 6.58 -0.23 -9.95
C PRO A 53 5.30 0.45 -9.44
N ILE A 54 5.15 1.75 -9.71
CA ILE A 54 3.98 2.54 -9.31
C ILE A 54 2.85 2.31 -10.29
N GLY A 55 3.11 2.26 -11.59
CA GLY A 55 2.10 2.12 -12.62
C GLY A 55 1.34 3.42 -12.91
N PRO A 56 0.59 3.49 -14.03
CA PRO A 56 -0.06 4.70 -14.51
C PRO A 56 -1.19 5.22 -13.61
N ASP A 57 -2.04 4.32 -13.14
CA ASP A 57 -3.31 4.70 -12.51
C ASP A 57 -3.29 4.60 -10.98
N ASN A 58 -2.20 4.09 -10.40
CA ASN A 58 -2.13 3.76 -8.98
C ASN A 58 -2.40 4.97 -8.07
N ASP A 59 -1.91 6.15 -8.43
CA ASP A 59 -2.19 7.37 -7.67
C ASP A 59 -3.67 7.78 -7.75
N VAL A 60 -4.32 7.58 -8.90
CA VAL A 60 -5.76 7.84 -9.07
C VAL A 60 -6.57 6.89 -8.17
N PHE A 61 -6.23 5.59 -8.18
CA PHE A 61 -6.87 4.61 -7.31
C PHE A 61 -6.66 4.92 -5.83
N LEU A 62 -5.44 5.25 -5.40
CA LEU A 62 -5.16 5.59 -4.00
C LEU A 62 -5.89 6.86 -3.56
N LEU A 63 -5.99 7.87 -4.42
CA LEU A 63 -6.74 9.09 -4.12
C LEU A 63 -8.24 8.85 -3.99
N ASN A 64 -8.82 8.06 -4.89
CA ASN A 64 -10.25 7.70 -4.81
C ASN A 64 -10.53 6.84 -3.58
N PHE A 65 -9.70 5.84 -3.33
CA PHE A 65 -9.78 4.99 -2.13
C PHE A 65 -9.71 5.81 -0.84
N ALA A 66 -8.77 6.76 -0.75
CA ALA A 66 -8.63 7.64 0.40
C ALA A 66 -9.86 8.54 0.61
N ARG A 67 -10.45 9.07 -0.47
CA ARG A 67 -11.67 9.89 -0.40
C ARG A 67 -12.88 9.12 0.13
N GLU A 68 -12.96 7.83 -0.20
CA GLU A 68 -14.07 6.96 0.23
C GLU A 68 -13.94 6.50 1.69
N CYS A 69 -12.72 6.37 2.21
CA CYS A 69 -12.45 5.73 3.50
C CYS A 69 -12.33 6.68 4.71
N GLY A 70 -12.26 7.99 4.49
CA GLY A 70 -12.19 8.99 5.57
C GLY A 70 -10.77 9.17 6.10
N ASP A 71 -10.51 8.76 7.35
CA ASP A 71 -9.21 8.96 8.00
C ASP A 71 -8.10 8.14 7.33
N VAL A 72 -7.02 8.80 6.92
CA VAL A 72 -5.91 8.18 6.20
C VAL A 72 -4.69 8.05 7.10
N ILE A 73 -4.14 6.84 7.18
CA ILE A 73 -2.95 6.54 7.96
C ILE A 73 -1.84 6.00 7.07
N CYS A 74 -0.71 6.68 7.08
CA CYS A 74 0.51 6.20 6.46
C CYS A 74 1.13 5.09 7.31
N ALA A 75 1.35 3.92 6.71
CA ALA A 75 1.99 2.78 7.36
C ALA A 75 3.32 2.44 6.66
N TRP A 76 4.38 2.32 7.46
CA TRP A 76 5.72 1.96 7.02
C TRP A 76 6.22 0.74 7.80
N GLY A 77 6.97 -0.12 7.11
CA GLY A 77 7.60 -1.30 7.70
C GLY A 77 9.12 -1.14 7.83
N ARG A 78 9.81 -2.23 8.19
CA ARG A 78 11.28 -2.31 8.26
C ARG A 78 12.00 -2.15 6.90
N MET A 79 11.25 -1.99 5.82
CA MET A 79 11.78 -1.97 4.47
C MET A 79 12.54 -0.67 4.20
N GLN A 80 13.85 -0.80 3.96
CA GLN A 80 14.78 0.30 3.69
C GLN A 80 14.72 0.78 2.23
N SER A 81 13.54 0.85 1.61
CA SER A 81 13.45 1.52 0.31
C SER A 81 13.56 3.02 0.56
N ARG A 82 14.81 3.52 0.65
CA ARG A 82 15.14 4.96 0.66
C ARG A 82 14.72 5.66 -0.64
N ALA A 83 14.24 4.90 -1.63
CA ALA A 83 13.59 5.45 -2.80
C ALA A 83 12.31 6.17 -2.36
N ARG A 84 12.28 7.50 -2.54
CA ARG A 84 11.02 8.24 -2.54
C ARG A 84 10.09 7.55 -3.54
N ARG A 85 8.86 7.25 -3.13
CA ARG A 85 7.80 6.82 -4.06
C ARG A 85 7.51 8.00 -4.97
N THR A 86 8.21 8.06 -6.10
CA THR A 86 8.12 9.13 -7.08
C THR A 86 8.08 8.48 -8.44
N ARG A 87 6.94 8.60 -9.13
CA ARG A 87 6.85 8.18 -10.51
C ARG A 87 7.58 9.22 -11.34
N ARG A 88 8.68 8.83 -12.00
CA ARG A 88 9.30 9.71 -12.99
C ARG A 88 8.29 9.84 -14.14
N GLN A 89 7.83 11.05 -14.42
CA GLN A 89 7.09 11.27 -15.65
C GLN A 89 8.06 10.99 -16.79
N HIS A 90 7.73 10.01 -17.63
CA HIS A 90 8.40 9.89 -18.92
C HIS A 90 8.01 11.15 -19.71
N PRO A 91 8.98 11.95 -20.20
CA PRO A 91 8.65 12.97 -21.17
C PRO A 91 8.12 12.24 -22.43
N ASP A 92 6.99 12.72 -22.93
CA ASP A 92 6.41 12.30 -24.22
C ASP A 92 7.39 12.47 -25.38
#